data_AF-A0A175JQR5-F1
#
_entry.id   AF-A0A175JQR5-F1
#
_cell.length_a   1.000
_cell.length_b   1.000
_cell.length_c   1.000
_cell.angle_alpha   90.00
_cell.angle_beta   90.00
_cell.angle_gamma   90.00
#
_symmetry.space_group_name_H-M   'P 1'
#
loop_
_entity.id
_entity.type
_entity.pdbx_description
1 polymer ?
#
loop_
_entity_poly.entity_id
_entity_poly.type
_entity_poly.pdbx_seq_one_letter_code
_entity_poly.pdbx_strand_id
1 'polypeptide(L)' 'MGDSDSDTLIILILCIFIPPLAIWWKTRAFDMDFIICLLLWLICCGIGGIIYAFIKCFA' A
#
# COMPACT_ATOMS: atom_id res chain seq x y z
N MET A 1 -23.11 -1.78 11.98
CA MET A 1 -21.68 -2.00 12.28
C MET A 1 -21.13 -2.93 11.20
N GLY A 2 -20.34 -2.43 10.24
CA GLY A 2 -19.79 -3.26 9.16
C GLY A 2 -18.83 -2.52 8.20
N ASP A 3 -18.34 -1.34 8.60
CA ASP A 3 -17.56 -0.45 7.73
C ASP A 3 -16.08 -0.86 7.69
N SER A 4 -15.52 -1.22 8.85
CA SER A 4 -14.08 -1.46 9.04
C SER A 4 -13.51 -2.64 8.25
N ASP A 5 -14.30 -3.69 8.01
CA ASP A 5 -13.87 -4.85 7.22
C ASP A 5 -13.78 -4.52 5.72
N SER A 6 -14.69 -3.67 5.24
CA SER A 6 -14.75 -3.24 3.84
C SER A 6 -13.56 -2.36 3.50
N ASP A 7 -13.21 -1.41 4.36
CA ASP A 7 -12.01 -0.57 4.19
C ASP A 7 -10.73 -1.40 4.15
N THR A 8 -10.64 -2.43 4.99
CA THR A 8 -9.47 -3.32 5.05
C THR A 8 -9.32 -4.13 3.76
N LEU A 9 -10.42 -4.65 3.22
CA LEU A 9 -10.44 -5.34 1.92
C LEU A 9 -10.08 -4.41 0.76
N ILE A 10 -10.59 -3.18 0.78
CA ILE A 10 -10.26 -2.17 -0.24
C ILE A 10 -8.77 -1.85 -0.19
N ILE A 11 -8.19 -1.63 1.00
CA ILE A 11 -6.76 -1.40 1.18
C ILE A 11 -5.92 -2.60 0.68
N LEU A 12 -6.36 -3.83 0.92
CA LEU A 12 -5.71 -5.06 0.42
C LEU A 12 -5.67 -5.11 -1.12
N ILE A 13 -6.80 -4.80 -1.75
CA ILE A 13 -6.91 -4.78 -3.21
C ILE A 13 -6.05 -3.66 -3.79
N LEU A 14 -6.08 -2.46 -3.18
CA LEU A 14 -5.19 -1.37 -3.58
C LEU A 14 -3.71 -1.73 -3.38
N CYS A 15 -3.34 -2.46 -2.32
CA CYS A 15 -1.97 -2.93 -2.11
C CYS A 15 -1.46 -3.81 -3.25
N ILE A 16 -2.31 -4.64 -3.85
CA ILE A 16 -1.93 -5.55 -4.95
C ILE A 16 -1.93 -4.83 -6.30
N PHE A 17 -2.94 -3.98 -6.55
CA PHE A 17 -3.11 -3.33 -7.85
C PHE A 17 -2.24 -2.07 -7.98
N ILE A 18 -2.22 -1.22 -6.95
CA ILE A 18 -1.47 0.05 -6.90
C ILE A 18 -0.96 0.28 -5.45
N PRO A 19 0.05 -0.48 -4.99
CA PRO A 19 0.62 -0.37 -3.64
C PRO A 19 0.97 1.06 -3.19
N PRO A 20 1.57 1.92 -4.04
CA PRO A 20 1.87 3.28 -3.60
C PRO A 20 0.60 4.10 -3.30
N LEU A 21 -0.53 3.83 -3.96
CA LEU A 21 -1.80 4.51 -3.70
C LEU A 21 -2.43 4.07 -2.38
N ALA A 22 -2.25 2.81 -1.97
CA ALA A 22 -2.69 2.30 -0.67
C ALA A 22 -2.00 3.01 0.50
N ILE A 23 -0.68 3.18 0.41
CA ILE A 23 0.11 3.93 1.41
C ILE A 23 -0.31 5.39 1.41
N TRP A 24 -0.48 5.99 0.23
CA TRP A 24 -0.90 7.38 0.14
C TRP A 24 -2.27 7.61 0.78
N TRP A 25 -3.20 6.67 0.63
CA TRP A 25 -4.52 6.73 1.25
C TRP A 25 -4.45 6.67 2.78
N LYS A 26 -3.56 5.83 3.32
CA LYS A 26 -3.35 5.64 4.77
C LYS A 26 -2.64 6.83 5.40
N THR A 27 -1.56 7.30 4.78
CA THR A 27 -0.69 8.35 5.33
C THR A 27 -1.21 9.75 4.99
N ARG A 28 -2.10 9.88 3.98
CA ARG A 28 -2.56 11.16 3.39
C ARG A 28 -1.43 12.14 3.07
N ALA A 29 -0.21 11.64 2.89
CA ALA A 29 0.99 12.42 2.68
C ALA A 29 1.80 11.80 1.54
N PHE A 30 2.33 12.66 0.67
CA PHE A 30 3.32 12.30 -0.33
C PHE A 30 4.69 12.22 0.34
N ASP A 31 4.86 11.19 1.17
CA ASP A 31 6.09 10.95 1.93
C ASP A 31 7.10 10.09 1.15
N MET A 32 8.34 10.09 1.63
CA MET A 32 9.43 9.30 1.04
C MET A 32 9.08 7.80 0.94
N ASP A 33 8.23 7.30 1.83
CA ASP A 33 7.70 5.93 1.80
C ASP A 33 6.94 5.61 0.51
N PHE A 34 6.23 6.58 -0.08
CA PHE A 34 5.55 6.41 -1.37
C PHE A 34 6.55 6.13 -2.49
N ILE A 35 7.64 6.91 -2.51
CA ILE A 35 8.70 6.80 -3.52
C ILE A 35 9.46 5.49 -3.34
N ILE A 36 9.78 5.12 -2.09
CA ILE A 36 10.43 3.86 -1.75
C ILE A 36 9.56 2.69 -2.20
N CYS A 37 8.25 2.74 -1.91
CA CYS A 37 7.33 1.68 -2.28
C CYS A 37 7.16 1.55 -3.82
N LEU A 38 7.15 2.68 -4.54
CA LEU A 38 7.12 2.71 -6.00
C LEU A 38 8.42 2.15 -6.60
N LEU A 39 9.58 2.49 -6.03
CA LEU A 39 10.88 1.95 -6.42
C LEU A 39 10.98 0.44 -6.20
N LEU A 40 10.57 -0.04 -5.02
CA LEU A 40 10.51 -1.47 -4.69
C LEU A 40 9.52 -2.22 -5.58
N TRP A 41 8.40 -1.59 -5.93
CA TRP A 41 7.45 -2.14 -6.89
C TRP A 41 8.07 -2.27 -8.29
N LEU A 42 8.79 -1.25 -8.77
CA LEU A 42 9.47 -1.25 -10.07
C LEU A 42 10.64 -2.25 -10.13
N ILE A 43 11.45 -2.33 -9.07
CA ILE A 43 12.65 -3.16 -8.99
C ILE A 43 12.29 -4.65 -8.79
N CYS A 44 11.32 -4.96 -7.93
CA CYS A 44 10.96 -6.33 -7.59
C CYS A 44 9.73 -6.86 -8.36
N CYS A 45 9.45 -6.30 -9.54
CA CYS A 45 8.35 -6.75 -10.42
C CYS A 45 7.00 -6.84 -9.69
N GLY A 46 6.69 -5.82 -8.89
CA GLY A 46 5.47 -5.70 -8.11
C GLY A 46 5.55 -6.23 -6.68
N ILE A 47 6.22 -7.36 -6.47
CA ILE A 47 6.17 -8.11 -5.20
C ILE A 47 6.77 -7.32 -4.03
N GLY A 48 7.93 -6.67 -4.26
CA GLY A 48 8.61 -5.89 -3.22
C GLY A 48 7.79 -4.69 -2.75
N GLY A 49 7.09 -4.02 -3.65
CA GLY A 49 6.18 -2.91 -3.32
C GLY A 49 4.96 -3.39 -2.53
N ILE A 50 4.39 -4.55 -2.89
CA ILE A 50 3.25 -5.13 -2.17
C ILE A 50 3.63 -5.46 -0.72
N ILE A 51 4.78 -6.12 -0.50
CA ILE A 51 5.26 -6.50 0.84
C ILE A 51 5.50 -5.26 1.70
N TYR A 52 6.15 -4.23 1.14
CA TYR A 52 6.42 -2.99 1.87
C TYR A 52 5.12 -2.26 2.25
N ALA A 53 4.17 -2.14 1.32
CA ALA A 53 2.86 -1.57 1.60
C ALA A 53 2.08 -2.37 2.64
N PHE A 54 2.15 -3.71 2.60
CA PHE A 54 1.54 -4.57 3.60
C PHE A 54 2.11 -4.34 4.99
N ILE A 55 3.44 -4.37 5.13
CA ILE A 55 4.11 -4.11 6.41
C ILE A 55 3.69 -2.74 6.92
N LYS A 56 3.68 -1.70 6.08
CA LYS A 56 3.37 -0.36 6.57
C LYS A 56 1.88 -0.10 6.85
N CYS A 57 1.00 -0.82 6.16
CA CYS A 57 -0.44 -0.62 6.30
C CYS A 57 -1.06 -1.50 7.40
N PHE A 58 -0.43 -2.65 7.69
CA PHE A 58 -0.86 -3.65 8.68
C PHE A 58 0.02 -3.75 9.94
N ALA A 59 1.22 -3.15 9.98
CA ALA A 59 2.05 -2.99 11.19
C ALA A 59 2.06 -1.54 11.68
#